data_AF-A0A7C3D458-F1
#
_entry.id   AF-A0A7C3D458-F1
#
_cell.length_a   1.000
_cell.length_b   1.000
_cell.length_c   1.000
_cell.angle_alpha   90.00
_cell.angle_beta   90.00
_cell.angle_gamma   90.00
#
_symmetry.space_group_name_H-M   'P 1'
#
loop_
_entity.id
_entity.type
_entity.pdbx_description
1 polymer ?
#
loop_
_entity_poly.entity_id
_entity_poly.type
_entity_poly.pdbx_seq_one_letter_code
_entity_poly.pdbx_strand_id
1 'polypeptide(L)'
;MVRMETPVCEFGKPAVDFALPGVDGKRWTLDECRGEKGLLVMFICNHCPYVKSIRERLVRDTRELRDLGINSVAIMANDPDEYPEDSFDNMRRVAEEFDFPFPYLIDETQEVARAYGAVCTPDFFGYNADLELQYRGRLDESRKEPVPGARRDLFEAMKQVAETGRGPEQQIPSMGCSIKWKEDGA
;
A
#
# COMPACT_ATOMS: atom_id res chain seq x y z
N MET A 1 -12.47 6.94 15.03
CA MET A 1 -11.62 6.13 14.13
C MET A 1 -11.72 4.67 14.53
N VAL A 2 -12.21 3.80 13.64
CA VAL A 2 -12.39 2.36 13.92
C VAL A 2 -11.15 1.60 13.48
N ARG A 3 -10.76 0.58 14.25
CA ARG A 3 -9.64 -0.31 13.94
C ARG A 3 -10.15 -1.48 13.10
N MET A 4 -9.46 -1.79 12.01
CA MET A 4 -9.78 -2.91 11.13
C MET A 4 -8.55 -3.81 10.96
N GLU A 5 -8.80 -5.06 10.58
CA GLU A 5 -7.79 -6.04 10.15
C GLU A 5 -8.08 -6.44 8.70
N THR A 6 -7.03 -6.73 7.93
CA THR A 6 -7.20 -7.11 6.53
C THR A 6 -7.72 -8.56 6.41
N PRO A 7 -8.55 -8.88 5.41
CA PRO A 7 -8.97 -10.25 5.16
C PRO A 7 -7.78 -11.13 4.70
N VAL A 8 -8.00 -12.44 4.72
CA VAL A 8 -7.03 -13.44 4.24
C VAL A 8 -6.74 -13.23 2.76
N CYS A 9 -5.50 -13.50 2.35
CA CYS A 9 -5.08 -13.44 0.95
C CYS A 9 -5.94 -14.35 0.06
N GLU A 10 -6.57 -13.75 -0.95
CA GLU A 10 -7.25 -14.46 -2.04
C GLU A 10 -6.23 -14.76 -3.15
N PHE A 11 -5.43 -15.82 -2.99
CA PHE A 11 -4.39 -16.19 -3.94
C PHE A 11 -4.93 -16.29 -5.38
N GLY A 12 -4.19 -15.74 -6.34
CA GLY A 12 -4.59 -15.79 -7.76
C GLY A 12 -5.53 -14.67 -8.19
N LYS A 13 -6.07 -13.87 -7.26
CA LYS A 13 -6.97 -12.76 -7.60
C LYS A 13 -6.22 -11.72 -8.43
N PRO A 14 -6.70 -11.34 -9.62
CA PRO A 14 -6.02 -10.35 -10.45
C PRO A 14 -6.03 -8.97 -9.77
N ALA A 15 -4.98 -8.19 -10.01
CA ALA A 15 -4.97 -6.77 -9.67
C ALA A 15 -6.11 -6.04 -10.39
N VAL A 16 -6.72 -5.08 -9.71
CA VAL A 16 -7.75 -4.23 -10.32
C VAL A 16 -7.06 -3.10 -11.06
N ASP A 17 -7.46 -2.88 -12.31
CA ASP A 17 -6.90 -1.79 -13.10
C ASP A 17 -7.27 -0.40 -12.53
N PHE A 18 -6.37 0.56 -12.71
CA PHE A 18 -6.56 1.93 -12.27
C PHE A 18 -5.78 2.91 -13.14
N ALA A 19 -6.21 4.17 -13.14
CA ALA A 19 -5.51 5.27 -13.77
C ALA A 19 -5.62 6.53 -12.90
N LEU A 20 -4.70 6.69 -11.94
CA LEU A 20 -4.81 7.70 -10.89
C LEU A 20 -3.74 8.81 -11.04
N PRO A 21 -4.05 10.06 -10.68
CA PRO A 21 -3.06 11.14 -10.65
C PRO A 21 -2.09 10.96 -9.48
N GLY A 22 -0.80 11.12 -9.75
CA GLY A 22 0.28 11.14 -8.77
C GLY A 22 0.67 12.55 -8.34
N VAL A 23 1.28 12.66 -7.15
CA VAL A 23 1.78 13.94 -6.62
C VAL A 23 2.87 14.61 -7.47
N ASP A 24 3.50 13.81 -8.34
CA ASP A 24 4.47 14.20 -9.38
C ASP A 24 3.83 14.87 -10.61
N GLY A 25 2.49 14.95 -10.66
CA GLY A 25 1.74 15.51 -11.77
C GLY A 25 1.54 14.55 -12.95
N LYS A 26 2.04 13.31 -12.85
CA LYS A 26 1.80 12.26 -13.86
C LYS A 26 0.54 11.47 -13.50
N ARG A 27 -0.20 11.02 -14.51
CA ARG A 27 -1.22 9.97 -14.33
C ARG A 27 -0.55 8.61 -14.49
N TRP A 28 -0.73 7.75 -13.50
CA TRP A 28 -0.14 6.41 -13.45
C TRP A 28 -1.20 5.35 -13.63
N THR A 29 -0.91 4.39 -14.50
CA THR A 29 -1.72 3.18 -14.69
C THR A 29 -1.13 1.97 -13.97
N LEU A 30 -1.93 0.93 -13.75
CA LEU A 30 -1.47 -0.34 -13.18
C LEU A 30 -0.23 -0.89 -13.94
N ASP A 31 -0.30 -0.86 -15.27
CA ASP A 31 0.76 -1.34 -16.16
C ASP A 31 2.04 -0.49 -16.13
N GLU A 32 1.95 0.80 -15.82
CA GLU A 32 3.15 1.63 -15.62
C GLU A 32 3.79 1.42 -14.23
N CYS A 33 2.99 0.95 -13.27
CA CYS A 33 3.46 0.70 -11.91
C CYS A 33 4.16 -0.66 -11.77
N ARG A 34 3.80 -1.67 -12.57
CA ARG A 34 4.34 -3.04 -12.40
C ARG A 34 5.86 -3.13 -12.57
N GLY A 35 6.50 -3.97 -11.78
CA GLY A 35 7.89 -4.39 -11.96
C GLY A 35 7.97 -5.62 -12.87
N GLU A 36 9.20 -6.01 -13.20
CA GLU A 36 9.47 -7.23 -13.98
C GLU A 36 8.92 -8.48 -13.28
N LYS A 37 9.02 -8.53 -11.95
CA LYS A 37 8.70 -9.71 -11.14
C LYS A 37 7.44 -9.57 -10.30
N GLY A 38 6.81 -8.39 -10.32
CA GLY A 38 5.58 -8.13 -9.59
C GLY A 38 5.39 -6.69 -9.16
N LEU A 39 4.34 -6.48 -8.37
CA LEU A 39 3.89 -5.17 -7.92
C LEU A 39 3.41 -5.23 -6.48
N LEU A 40 3.79 -4.24 -5.67
CA LEU A 40 3.22 -4.00 -4.36
C LEU A 40 2.30 -2.76 -4.41
N VAL A 41 0.99 -2.97 -4.28
CA VAL A 41 -0.01 -1.90 -4.13
C VAL A 41 -0.28 -1.67 -2.65
N MET A 42 -0.24 -0.41 -2.22
CA MET A 42 -0.30 -0.05 -0.80
C MET A 42 -1.33 1.05 -0.59
N PHE A 43 -2.38 0.78 0.19
CA PHE A 43 -3.30 1.81 0.62
C PHE A 43 -2.77 2.43 1.91
N ILE A 44 -2.33 3.68 1.83
CA ILE A 44 -1.71 4.41 2.95
C ILE A 44 -2.35 5.79 3.12
N CYS A 45 -1.98 6.50 4.18
CA CYS A 45 -2.35 7.90 4.36
C CYS A 45 -1.30 8.65 5.17
N ASN A 46 -1.47 9.97 5.33
CA ASN A 46 -0.48 10.84 5.95
C ASN A 46 -0.67 10.95 7.46
N HIS A 47 -1.92 10.92 7.94
CA HIS A 47 -2.25 11.19 9.33
C HIS A 47 -2.25 9.97 10.26
N CYS A 48 -2.45 8.76 9.71
CA CYS A 48 -2.63 7.55 10.51
C CYS A 48 -1.37 7.22 11.33
N PRO A 49 -1.49 7.00 12.66
CA PRO A 49 -0.34 6.64 13.49
C PRO A 49 0.29 5.30 13.11
N TYR A 50 -0.49 4.36 12.57
CA TYR A 50 0.04 3.08 12.07
C TYR A 50 0.90 3.26 10.83
N VAL A 51 0.54 4.17 9.91
CA VAL A 51 1.36 4.48 8.73
C VAL A 51 2.61 5.27 9.13
N LYS A 52 2.44 6.26 10.02
CA LYS A 52 3.56 7.07 10.53
C LYS A 52 4.64 6.20 11.19
N SER A 53 4.24 5.22 12.01
CA SER A 53 5.19 4.36 12.74
C SER A 53 6.06 3.50 11.82
N ILE A 54 5.57 3.14 10.62
CA ILE A 54 6.24 2.25 9.67
C ILE A 54 6.92 2.95 8.49
N ARG A 55 6.68 4.25 8.29
CA ARG A 55 6.98 4.97 7.03
C ARG A 55 8.42 4.80 6.56
N GLU A 56 9.39 5.00 7.45
CA GLU A 56 10.81 4.85 7.10
C GLU A 56 11.17 3.41 6.71
N ARG A 57 10.59 2.42 7.40
CA ARG A 57 10.78 1.00 7.09
C ARG A 57 10.10 0.62 5.78
N LEU A 58 8.95 1.20 5.48
CA LEU A 58 8.27 1.04 4.19
C LEU A 58 9.14 1.57 3.05
N VAL A 59 9.71 2.77 3.21
CA VAL A 59 10.64 3.36 2.22
C VAL A 59 11.87 2.48 2.02
N ARG A 60 12.50 1.99 3.10
CA ARG A 60 13.61 1.04 3.02
C ARG A 60 13.21 -0.22 2.24
N ASP A 61 12.13 -0.87 2.65
CA ASP A 61 11.70 -2.16 2.09
C ASP A 61 11.37 -2.05 0.61
N THR A 62 10.67 -0.99 0.20
CA THR A 62 10.32 -0.76 -1.20
C THR A 62 11.52 -0.43 -2.09
N ARG A 63 12.56 0.25 -1.58
CA ARG A 63 13.83 0.40 -2.32
C ARG A 63 14.50 -0.95 -2.57
N GLU A 64 14.64 -1.76 -1.53
CA GLU A 64 15.26 -3.10 -1.66
C GLU A 64 14.43 -4.05 -2.53
N LEU A 65 13.09 -3.97 -2.48
CA LEU A 65 12.20 -4.76 -3.34
C LEU A 65 12.31 -4.37 -4.82
N ARG A 66 12.53 -3.08 -5.11
CA ARG A 66 12.76 -2.61 -6.48
C ARG A 66 14.01 -3.25 -7.08
N ASP A 67 15.09 -3.40 -6.30
CA ASP A 67 16.31 -4.08 -6.74
C ASP A 67 16.07 -5.58 -7.01
N LEU A 68 15.02 -6.15 -6.43
CA LEU A 68 14.55 -7.51 -6.68
C LEU A 68 13.49 -7.60 -7.80
N GLY A 69 13.22 -6.51 -8.52
CA GLY A 69 12.27 -6.48 -9.64
C GLY A 69 10.80 -6.32 -9.23
N ILE A 70 10.53 -6.01 -7.96
CA ILE A 70 9.19 -5.69 -7.45
C ILE A 70 9.07 -4.16 -7.35
N ASN A 71 8.25 -3.56 -8.20
CA ASN A 71 7.91 -2.14 -8.04
C ASN A 71 6.81 -1.98 -7.00
N SER A 72 6.62 -0.75 -6.54
CA SER A 72 5.59 -0.40 -5.57
C SER A 72 4.80 0.82 -6.02
N VAL A 73 3.56 0.93 -5.54
CA VAL A 73 2.68 2.09 -5.71
C VAL A 73 1.88 2.32 -4.44
N ALA A 74 1.82 3.56 -3.97
CA ALA A 74 1.00 3.96 -2.85
C ALA A 74 -0.27 4.68 -3.35
N ILE A 75 -1.42 4.36 -2.76
CA ILE A 75 -2.72 4.97 -3.08
C ILE A 75 -3.31 5.55 -1.79
N MET A 76 -3.69 6.82 -1.82
CA MET A 76 -4.39 7.53 -0.76
C MET A 76 -5.86 7.68 -1.15
N ALA A 77 -6.76 7.04 -0.38
CA ALA A 77 -8.19 7.01 -0.65
C ALA A 77 -9.03 7.64 0.49
N ASN A 78 -8.39 8.29 1.46
CA ASN A 78 -9.12 8.98 2.53
C ASN A 78 -9.73 10.28 2.00
N ASP A 79 -10.88 10.66 2.57
CA ASP A 79 -11.50 11.96 2.30
C ASP A 79 -10.68 13.11 2.91
N PRO A 80 -10.08 14.00 2.09
CA PRO A 80 -9.30 15.13 2.59
C PRO A 80 -10.16 16.24 3.22
N ASP A 81 -11.48 16.27 2.95
CA ASP A 81 -12.39 17.23 3.58
C ASP A 81 -12.61 16.91 5.07
N GLU A 82 -12.61 15.61 5.43
CA GLU A 82 -12.64 15.17 6.83
C GLU A 82 -11.24 15.22 7.48
N TYR A 83 -10.17 14.92 6.73
CA TYR A 83 -8.79 14.90 7.22
C TYR A 83 -7.84 15.70 6.31
N PRO A 84 -7.65 17.02 6.57
CA PRO A 84 -6.82 17.90 5.75
C PRO A 84 -5.35 17.47 5.61
N GLU A 85 -4.83 16.69 6.56
CA GLU A 85 -3.49 16.10 6.48
C GLU A 85 -3.33 15.13 5.30
N ASP A 86 -4.42 14.54 4.82
CA ASP A 86 -4.45 13.66 3.64
C ASP A 86 -4.68 14.43 2.33
N SER A 87 -4.74 15.76 2.36
CA SER A 87 -4.82 16.57 1.13
C SER A 87 -3.66 16.32 0.16
N PHE A 88 -3.89 16.54 -1.13
CA PHE A 88 -2.91 16.32 -2.20
C PHE A 88 -1.60 17.10 -1.97
N ASP A 89 -1.68 18.34 -1.47
CA ASP A 89 -0.50 19.14 -1.12
C ASP A 89 0.31 18.51 0.01
N ASN A 90 -0.35 17.95 1.02
CA ASN A 90 0.34 17.24 2.10
C ASN A 90 0.89 15.89 1.64
N MET A 91 0.20 15.18 0.73
CA MET A 91 0.77 13.99 0.09
C MET A 91 2.08 14.30 -0.62
N ARG A 92 2.14 15.41 -1.38
CA ARG A 92 3.38 15.85 -2.04
C ARG A 92 4.49 16.12 -1.01
N ARG A 93 4.19 16.90 0.04
CA ARG A 93 5.17 17.20 1.10
C ARG A 93 5.70 15.94 1.77
N VAL A 94 4.83 14.98 2.09
CA VAL A 94 5.23 13.71 2.73
C VAL A 94 6.07 12.87 1.78
N ALA A 95 5.72 12.80 0.50
CA ALA A 95 6.50 12.06 -0.49
C ALA A 95 7.91 12.65 -0.65
N GLU A 96 8.03 13.97 -0.65
CA GLU A 96 9.32 14.69 -0.72
C GLU A 96 10.13 14.52 0.58
N GLU A 97 9.50 14.71 1.75
CA GLU A 97 10.16 14.62 3.06
C GLU A 97 10.77 13.24 3.31
N PHE A 98 10.07 12.17 2.92
CA PHE A 98 10.51 10.79 3.13
C PHE A 98 11.17 10.16 1.90
N ASP A 99 11.35 10.93 0.82
CA ASP A 99 11.94 10.50 -0.45
C ASP A 99 11.34 9.17 -0.94
N PHE A 100 10.02 9.18 -1.16
CA PHE A 100 9.29 7.98 -1.57
C PHE A 100 9.84 7.42 -2.90
N PRO A 101 10.26 6.13 -2.92
CA PRO A 101 10.87 5.52 -4.10
C PRO A 101 9.83 4.98 -5.10
N PHE A 102 8.55 5.34 -4.91
CA PHE A 102 7.38 4.84 -5.62
C PHE A 102 6.38 5.98 -5.89
N PRO A 103 5.49 5.86 -6.88
CA PRO A 103 4.41 6.81 -7.10
C PRO A 103 3.45 6.85 -5.89
N TYR A 104 3.04 8.06 -5.50
CA TYR A 104 2.00 8.26 -4.50
C TYR A 104 0.78 8.92 -5.16
N LEU A 105 -0.28 8.13 -5.28
CA LEU A 105 -1.47 8.41 -6.09
C LEU A 105 -2.66 8.77 -5.20
N ILE A 106 -3.53 9.65 -5.69
CA ILE A 106 -4.79 9.98 -5.01
C ILE A 106 -5.96 9.28 -5.71
N ASP A 107 -6.77 8.57 -4.92
CA ASP A 107 -8.03 7.94 -5.32
C ASP A 107 -9.20 8.77 -4.78
N GLU A 108 -9.50 9.90 -5.43
CA GLU A 108 -10.49 10.87 -4.96
C GLU A 108 -11.93 10.31 -4.92
N THR A 109 -12.25 9.37 -5.81
CA THR A 109 -13.58 8.73 -5.90
C THR A 109 -13.70 7.54 -4.96
N GLN A 110 -12.57 7.03 -4.46
CA GLN A 110 -12.48 5.83 -3.61
C GLN A 110 -12.92 4.55 -4.32
N GLU A 111 -13.12 4.59 -5.64
CA GLU A 111 -13.56 3.44 -6.44
C GLU A 111 -12.48 2.38 -6.51
N VAL A 112 -11.21 2.77 -6.61
CA VAL A 112 -10.08 1.83 -6.65
C VAL A 112 -9.94 1.14 -5.30
N ALA A 113 -9.99 1.89 -4.19
CA ALA A 113 -9.99 1.32 -2.85
C ALA A 113 -11.13 0.33 -2.61
N ARG A 114 -12.35 0.67 -3.05
CA ARG A 114 -13.53 -0.23 -2.98
C ARG A 114 -13.34 -1.49 -3.82
N ALA A 115 -12.81 -1.35 -5.05
CA ALA A 115 -12.62 -2.48 -5.96
C ALA A 115 -11.52 -3.44 -5.50
N TYR A 116 -10.43 -2.93 -4.93
CA TYR A 116 -9.41 -3.74 -4.24
C TYR A 116 -9.95 -4.39 -2.96
N GLY A 117 -11.05 -3.85 -2.40
CA GLY A 117 -11.57 -4.24 -1.11
C GLY A 117 -10.64 -3.83 0.03
N ALA A 118 -9.94 -2.70 -0.11
CA ALA A 118 -9.08 -2.15 0.93
C ALA A 118 -9.92 -1.69 2.12
N VAL A 119 -9.47 -2.00 3.34
CA VAL A 119 -10.27 -1.74 4.56
C VAL A 119 -9.60 -0.82 5.56
N CYS A 120 -8.27 -0.73 5.53
CA CYS A 120 -7.50 0.08 6.46
C CYS A 120 -6.28 0.74 5.83
N THR A 121 -5.65 1.63 6.59
CA THR A 121 -4.33 2.19 6.28
C THR A 121 -3.36 1.84 7.42
N PRO A 122 -2.25 1.13 7.16
CA PRO A 122 -1.86 0.58 5.86
C PRO A 122 -2.60 -0.74 5.52
N ASP A 123 -2.91 -0.96 4.23
CA ASP A 123 -3.34 -2.25 3.67
C ASP A 123 -2.46 -2.56 2.44
N PHE A 124 -1.91 -3.77 2.37
CA PHE A 124 -0.86 -4.14 1.43
C PHE A 124 -1.33 -5.28 0.54
N PHE A 125 -1.12 -5.13 -0.77
CA PHE A 125 -1.47 -6.11 -1.79
C PHE A 125 -0.25 -6.39 -2.66
N GLY A 126 0.36 -7.56 -2.46
CA GLY A 126 1.54 -8.00 -3.18
C GLY A 126 1.18 -8.97 -4.30
N TYR A 127 1.60 -8.64 -5.52
CA TYR A 127 1.30 -9.35 -6.75
C TYR A 127 2.56 -9.95 -7.38
N ASN A 128 2.42 -11.10 -8.04
CA ASN A 128 3.48 -11.70 -8.87
C ASN A 128 3.59 -11.01 -10.25
N ALA A 129 4.47 -11.54 -11.11
CA ALA A 129 4.70 -11.02 -12.46
C ALA A 129 3.45 -11.08 -13.36
N ASP A 130 2.50 -11.96 -13.07
CA ASP A 130 1.23 -12.08 -13.80
C ASP A 130 0.12 -11.22 -13.19
N LEU A 131 0.47 -10.34 -12.22
CA LEU A 131 -0.45 -9.50 -11.46
C LEU A 131 -1.53 -10.29 -10.71
N GLU A 132 -1.16 -11.48 -10.23
CA GLU A 132 -1.99 -12.31 -9.37
C GLU A 132 -1.60 -12.11 -7.90
N LEU A 133 -2.60 -11.92 -7.04
CA LEU A 133 -2.39 -11.66 -5.61
C LEU A 133 -1.67 -12.86 -4.95
N GLN A 134 -0.57 -12.56 -4.27
CA GLN A 134 0.24 -13.52 -3.53
C GLN A 134 0.44 -13.11 -2.06
N TYR A 135 0.23 -11.84 -1.73
CA TYR A 135 0.39 -11.34 -0.38
C TYR A 135 -0.68 -10.31 -0.01
N ARG A 136 -1.28 -10.50 1.17
CA ARG A 136 -2.14 -9.53 1.84
C ARG A 136 -1.97 -9.66 3.36
N GLY A 137 -1.25 -8.72 3.95
CA GLY A 137 -0.85 -8.81 5.35
C GLY A 137 -0.12 -7.56 5.85
N ARG A 138 0.47 -7.65 7.04
CA ARG A 138 1.19 -6.55 7.71
C ARG A 138 2.59 -6.30 7.12
N LEU A 139 3.14 -5.11 7.33
CA LEU A 139 4.57 -4.87 7.04
C LEU A 139 5.47 -5.71 7.95
N ASP A 140 5.26 -5.56 9.25
CA ASP A 140 5.96 -6.18 10.37
C ASP A 140 5.03 -6.21 11.60
N GLU A 141 5.52 -6.62 12.78
CA GLU A 141 4.70 -6.68 13.99
C GLU A 141 4.42 -5.33 14.68
N SER A 142 4.95 -4.22 14.14
CA SER A 142 4.72 -2.87 14.66
C SER A 142 3.24 -2.49 14.60
N ARG A 143 2.84 -1.61 15.52
CA ARG A 143 1.50 -1.02 15.53
C ARG A 143 1.64 0.49 15.47
N LYS A 144 1.08 1.22 16.44
CA LYS A 144 1.32 2.66 16.59
C LYS A 144 2.75 2.96 17.03
N GLU A 145 3.37 2.03 17.76
CA GLU A 145 4.77 2.08 18.14
C GLU A 145 5.58 1.08 17.31
N PRO A 146 6.79 1.46 16.87
CA PRO A 146 7.69 0.54 16.17
C PRO A 146 8.21 -0.54 17.11
N VAL A 147 8.40 -1.75 16.59
CA VAL A 147 9.08 -2.83 17.31
C VAL A 147 10.52 -2.96 16.76
N PRO A 148 11.56 -2.65 17.57
CA PRO A 148 12.94 -2.76 17.12
C PRO A 148 13.32 -4.20 16.74
N GLY A 149 13.93 -4.38 15.58
CA GLY A 149 14.34 -5.71 15.10
C GLY A 149 13.18 -6.61 14.67
N ALA A 150 11.98 -6.06 14.48
CA ALA A 150 10.83 -6.80 13.96
C ALA A 150 11.16 -7.52 12.65
N ARG A 151 10.61 -8.72 12.51
CA ARG A 151 10.66 -9.47 11.25
C ARG A 151 9.98 -8.68 10.14
N ARG A 152 10.60 -8.64 8.96
CA ARG A 152 10.12 -7.90 7.79
C ARG A 152 9.16 -8.77 6.98
N ASP A 153 7.98 -9.06 7.53
CA ASP A 153 7.03 -10.04 6.96
C ASP A 153 6.67 -9.73 5.50
N LEU A 154 6.33 -8.49 5.18
CA LEU A 154 6.03 -8.07 3.80
C LEU A 154 7.24 -8.20 2.88
N PHE A 155 8.41 -7.76 3.32
CA PHE A 155 9.64 -7.82 2.53
C PHE A 155 10.02 -9.27 2.20
N GLU A 156 10.02 -10.14 3.20
CA GLU A 156 10.34 -11.57 3.02
C GLU A 156 9.32 -12.25 2.09
N ALA A 157 8.03 -11.93 2.23
CA ALA A 157 7.00 -12.45 1.35
C ALA A 157 7.19 -11.97 -0.11
N MET A 158 7.41 -10.68 -0.32
CA MET A 158 7.60 -10.14 -1.68
C MET A 158 8.92 -10.56 -2.31
N LYS A 159 9.97 -10.78 -1.51
CA LYS A 159 11.18 -11.45 -1.97
C LYS A 159 10.89 -12.87 -2.44
N GLN A 160 10.12 -13.65 -1.68
CA GLN A 160 9.71 -15.00 -2.09
C GLN A 160 8.88 -14.96 -3.39
N VAL A 161 7.98 -13.99 -3.54
CA VAL A 161 7.22 -13.77 -4.79
C VAL A 161 8.15 -13.46 -5.95
N ALA A 162 9.14 -12.58 -5.77
CA ALA A 162 10.12 -12.26 -6.81
C ALA A 162 10.96 -13.48 -7.24
N GLU A 163 11.25 -14.39 -6.31
CA GLU A 163 12.07 -15.58 -6.56
C GLU A 163 11.27 -16.74 -7.16
N THR A 164 9.98 -16.87 -6.81
CA THR A 164 9.20 -18.09 -7.06
C THR A 164 7.84 -17.87 -7.74
N GLY A 165 7.38 -16.63 -7.82
CA GLY A 165 6.02 -16.27 -8.24
C GLY A 165 4.93 -16.58 -7.21
N ARG A 166 5.28 -17.11 -6.02
CA ARG A 166 4.34 -17.53 -4.98
C ARG A 166 4.64 -16.89 -3.63
N GLY A 167 3.59 -16.43 -2.95
CA GLY A 167 3.68 -15.91 -1.59
C GLY A 167 3.64 -17.00 -0.51
N PRO A 168 3.92 -16.66 0.75
CA PRO A 168 3.80 -17.59 1.87
C PRO A 168 2.32 -17.92 2.15
N GLU A 169 2.01 -19.18 2.44
CA GLU A 169 0.63 -19.61 2.75
C GLU A 169 0.09 -18.99 4.04
N GLN A 170 0.97 -18.82 5.04
CA GLN A 170 0.61 -18.19 6.31
C GLN A 170 0.97 -16.71 6.27
N GLN A 171 -0.05 -15.87 6.43
CA GLN A 171 0.09 -14.42 6.40
C GLN A 171 -0.63 -13.82 7.60
N ILE A 172 -0.01 -12.83 8.21
CA ILE A 172 -0.60 -12.13 9.36
C ILE A 172 -1.28 -10.86 8.83
N PRO A 173 -2.58 -10.66 9.11
CA PRO A 173 -3.31 -9.47 8.68
C PRO A 173 -2.60 -8.16 9.04
N SER A 174 -2.72 -7.17 8.16
CA SER A 174 -2.39 -5.79 8.53
C SER A 174 -3.42 -5.27 9.53
N MET A 175 -3.04 -4.23 10.26
CA MET A 175 -3.91 -3.56 11.22
C MET A 175 -3.70 -2.06 11.11
N GLY A 176 -4.81 -1.34 10.99
CA GLY A 176 -4.76 0.10 10.78
C GLY A 176 -6.06 0.80 11.13
N CYS A 177 -6.04 2.10 10.88
CA CYS A 177 -7.24 2.90 10.91
C CYS A 177 -8.09 2.58 9.68
N SER A 178 -9.41 2.55 9.82
CA SER A 178 -10.30 2.42 8.67
C SER A 178 -10.04 3.52 7.64
N ILE A 179 -10.19 3.18 6.36
CA ILE A 179 -10.26 4.18 5.28
C ILE A 179 -11.37 5.19 5.60
N LYS A 180 -11.13 6.46 5.28
CA LYS A 180 -12.05 7.58 5.50
C LYS A 180 -12.97 7.70 4.30
N TRP A 181 -13.98 6.84 4.25
CA TRP A 181 -14.94 6.80 3.17
C TRP A 181 -15.76 8.09 3.13
N LYS A 182 -15.93 8.65 1.93
CA LYS A 182 -16.92 9.68 1.66
C LYS A 182 -18.31 9.09 1.91
N GLU A 183 -19.21 9.89 2.46
CA GLU A 183 -20.60 9.48 2.58
C GLU A 183 -21.15 9.18 1.17
N ASP A 184 -21.90 8.09 1.03
CA ASP A 184 -22.52 7.73 -0.24
C ASP A 184 -23.61 8.77 -0.56
N GLY A 185 -23.24 9.81 -1.31
CA GLY A 185 -24.15 10.81 -1.88
C GLY A 185 -24.27 12.12 -1.11
N ALA A 186 -23.55 13.13 -1.63
CA ALA A 186 -24.10 14.47 -1.86
C ALA A 186 -23.93 14.80 -3.36
#